data_AF-A0A7T8HIH8-F1
#
_entry.id   AF-A0A7T8HIH8-F1
#
_cell.length_a   1.000
_cell.length_b   1.000
_cell.length_c   1.000
_cell.angle_alpha   90.00
_cell.angle_beta   90.00
_cell.angle_gamma   90.00
#
_symmetry.space_group_name_H-M   'P 1'
#
loop_
_entity.id
_entity.type
_entity.pdbx_description
1 polymer ?
#
loop_
_entity_poly.entity_id
_entity_poly.type
_entity_poly.pdbx_seq_one_letter_code
_entity_poly.pdbx_strand_id
1 'polypeptide(L)'
;MTLSLQTVWLELDLPRSNTLIIGGIYRQWSSCGRSGLTMEKDNLEVILEQVRLASETTSGIVVLGDFNLDSQRSRDESYSRRLLLNRLVEG
;
A
#
# COMPACT_ATOMS: atom_id res chain seq x y z
N MET A 1 -12.48 -3.45 15.70
CA MET A 1 -13.03 -2.99 14.41
C MET A 1 -11.94 -3.14 13.37
N THR A 2 -12.16 -3.94 12.33
CA THR A 2 -11.25 -4.06 11.19
C THR A 2 -11.27 -2.76 10.40
N LEU A 3 -10.10 -2.22 10.10
CA LEU A 3 -9.97 -1.09 9.17
C LEU A 3 -10.45 -1.57 7.80
N SER A 4 -11.52 -0.97 7.27
CA SER A 4 -11.93 -1.22 5.89
C SER A 4 -10.98 -0.45 4.98
N LEU A 5 -10.03 -1.18 4.39
CA LEU A 5 -9.09 -0.62 3.42
C LEU A 5 -9.67 -0.76 2.02
N GLN A 6 -9.43 0.26 1.21
CA GLN A 6 -9.86 0.28 -0.19
C GLN A 6 -8.75 -0.35 -1.03
N THR A 7 -8.69 -1.68 -0.98
CA THR A 7 -7.74 -2.49 -1.74
C THR A 7 -8.50 -3.53 -2.56
N VAL A 8 -8.12 -3.71 -3.82
CA VAL A 8 -8.65 -4.76 -4.71
C VAL A 8 -7.48 -5.58 -5.20
N TRP A 9 -7.62 -6.90 -5.15
CA TRP A 9 -6.60 -7.84 -5.57
C TRP A 9 -7.16 -8.74 -6.66
N LEU A 10 -6.41 -8.89 -7.75
CA LEU A 10 -6.74 -9.73 -8.89
C LEU A 10 -5.62 -10.73 -9.12
N GLU A 11 -5.99 -12.00 -9.26
CA GLU A 11 -5.08 -13.08 -9.64
C GLU A 11 -5.37 -13.45 -11.09
N LEU A 12 -4.32 -13.45 -11.92
CA LEU A 12 -4.40 -13.72 -13.35
C LEU A 12 -3.54 -14.93 -13.71
N ASP A 13 -4.16 -15.98 -14.20
CA ASP A 13 -3.45 -17.13 -14.76
C ASP A 13 -3.02 -16.82 -16.19
N LEU A 14 -1.72 -16.59 -16.39
CA LEU A 14 -1.17 -16.28 -17.71
C LEU A 14 -0.81 -17.55 -18.48
N PRO A 15 -1.14 -17.63 -19.79
CA PRO A 15 -0.72 -18.76 -20.62
C PRO A 15 0.82 -18.89 -20.64
N ARG A 16 1.32 -20.08 -20.30
CA ARG A 16 2.74 -20.48 -20.38
C ARG A 16 3.72 -19.86 -19.39
N SER A 17 3.32 -18.93 -18.52
CA SER A 17 4.28 -18.29 -17.60
C SER A 17 3.61 -17.65 -16.39
N ASN A 18 3.40 -18.48 -15.36
CA ASN A 18 3.08 -18.12 -13.97
C ASN A 18 1.82 -17.27 -13.72
N THR A 19 1.29 -17.41 -12.51
CA THR A 19 0.23 -16.56 -11.98
C THR A 19 0.76 -15.14 -11.78
N LEU A 20 0.02 -14.11 -12.19
CA LEU A 20 0.33 -12.70 -11.93
C LEU A 20 -0.69 -12.15 -10.93
N ILE A 21 -0.22 -11.49 -9.87
CA ILE A 21 -1.10 -10.78 -8.94
C ILE A 21 -1.04 -9.28 -9.22
N ILE A 22 -2.21 -8.66 -9.33
CA ILE A 22 -2.36 -7.21 -9.48
C ILE A 22 -3.12 -6.66 -8.27
N GLY A 23 -2.48 -5.74 -7.53
CA GLY A 23 -3.06 -5.02 -6.40
C GLY A 23 -3.38 -3.57 -6.74
N GLY A 24 -4.64 -3.18 -6.60
CA GLY A 24 -5.10 -1.79 -6.65
C GLY A 24 -5.29 -1.23 -5.23
N ILE A 25 -4.64 -0.11 -4.92
CA ILE A 25 -4.62 0.49 -3.57
C ILE A 25 -5.16 1.92 -3.59
N TYR A 26 -5.98 2.26 -2.60
CA TYR A 26 -6.28 3.64 -2.24
C TYR A 26 -6.11 3.85 -0.73
N ARG A 27 -5.04 4.56 -0.32
CA ARG A 27 -4.77 4.88 1.08
C ARG A 27 -5.39 6.22 1.44
N GLN A 28 -6.43 6.20 2.27
CA GLN A 28 -7.16 7.39 2.70
C GLN A 28 -6.42 8.19 3.79
N TRP A 29 -6.56 9.53 3.78
CA TRP A 29 -6.16 10.41 4.90
C TRP A 29 -7.08 10.33 6.12
N SER A 30 -8.33 9.91 5.91
CA SER A 30 -9.35 9.74 6.95
C SER A 30 -10.35 8.67 6.55
N SER A 31 -10.84 7.89 7.52
CA SER A 31 -11.84 6.85 7.29
C SER A 31 -12.70 6.65 8.55
N CYS A 32 -14.02 6.50 8.38
CA CYS A 32 -14.96 6.18 9.47
C CYS A 32 -14.80 7.03 10.74
N GLY A 33 -14.57 8.35 10.59
CA GLY A 33 -14.37 9.27 11.72
C GLY A 33 -12.98 9.23 12.36
N ARG A 34 -12.07 8.37 11.90
CA ARG A 34 -10.64 8.40 12.25
C ARG A 34 -9.88 9.23 11.22
N SER A 35 -8.90 9.99 11.69
CA SER A 35 -7.99 10.77 10.85
C SER A 35 -6.64 10.92 11.54
N GLY A 36 -5.63 11.39 10.80
CA GLY A 36 -4.31 11.70 11.32
C GLY A 36 -3.29 10.56 11.20
N LEU A 37 -2.05 10.87 11.59
CA LEU A 37 -0.87 10.07 11.26
C LEU A 37 -0.91 8.64 11.79
N THR A 38 -1.48 8.39 12.97
CA THR A 38 -1.58 7.04 13.52
C THR A 38 -2.46 6.14 12.64
N MET A 39 -3.63 6.62 12.23
CA MET A 39 -4.50 5.86 11.33
C MET A 39 -3.84 5.68 9.95
N GLU A 40 -3.19 6.72 9.44
CA GLU A 40 -2.45 6.66 8.19
C GLU A 40 -1.32 5.63 8.21
N LYS A 41 -0.62 5.48 9.36
CA LYS A 41 0.38 4.46 9.60
C LYS A 41 -0.23 3.07 9.67
N ASP A 42 -1.30 2.89 10.45
CA ASP A 42 -2.00 1.60 10.57
C ASP A 42 -2.44 1.10 9.17
N ASN A 43 -3.01 2.00 8.36
CA ASN A 43 -3.42 1.68 7.00
C ASN A 43 -2.23 1.27 6.12
N LEU A 44 -1.11 1.98 6.21
CA LEU A 44 0.10 1.66 5.44
C LEU A 44 0.65 0.28 5.82
N GLU A 45 0.74 -0.05 7.11
CA GLU A 45 1.27 -1.36 7.54
C GLU A 45 0.38 -2.52 7.07
N VAL A 46 -0.95 -2.36 7.08
CA VAL A 46 -1.84 -3.40 6.55
C VAL A 46 -1.68 -3.54 5.03
N ILE A 47 -1.52 -2.44 4.30
CA ILE A 47 -1.23 -2.48 2.86
C ILE A 47 0.09 -3.21 2.60
N LEU A 48 1.16 -2.88 3.34
CA LEU A 48 2.46 -3.55 3.20
C LEU A 48 2.35 -5.05 3.52
N GLU A 49 1.58 -5.42 4.53
CA GLU A 49 1.33 -6.84 4.84
C GLU A 49 0.57 -7.56 3.72
N GLN A 50 -0.43 -6.93 3.11
CA GLN A 50 -1.12 -7.52 1.95
C GLN A 50 -0.18 -7.70 0.75
N VAL A 51 0.69 -6.71 0.48
CA VAL A 51 1.72 -6.82 -0.58
C VAL A 51 2.69 -7.95 -0.26
N ARG A 52 3.14 -8.07 0.99
CA ARG A 52 4.03 -9.15 1.45
C ARG A 52 3.39 -10.52 1.21
N LEU A 53 2.15 -10.72 1.67
CA LEU A 53 1.41 -11.97 1.48
C LEU A 53 1.21 -12.31 -0.01
N ALA A 54 0.89 -11.32 -0.84
CA ALA A 54 0.75 -11.50 -2.28
C ALA A 54 2.09 -11.83 -2.98
N SER A 55 3.22 -11.34 -2.46
CA SER A 55 4.55 -11.66 -2.98
C SER A 55 5.03 -13.08 -2.62
N GLU A 56 4.45 -13.70 -1.59
CA GLU A 56 4.77 -15.09 -1.21
C GLU A 56 4.12 -16.12 -2.13
N THR A 57 3.02 -15.77 -2.81
CA THR A 57 2.24 -16.70 -3.63
C THR A 57 2.70 -16.76 -5.07
N THR A 58 3.36 -15.71 -5.58
CA THR A 58 3.89 -15.68 -6.95
C THR A 58 5.13 -14.79 -7.08
N SER A 59 5.92 -15.08 -8.12
CA SER A 59 7.06 -14.27 -8.54
C SER A 59 6.68 -12.96 -9.25
N GLY A 60 5.44 -12.84 -9.75
CA GLY A 60 4.96 -11.67 -10.47
C GLY A 60 3.87 -10.94 -9.71
N ILE A 61 4.22 -9.81 -9.10
CA ILE A 61 3.25 -8.91 -8.45
C ILE A 61 3.38 -7.50 -9.03
N VAL A 62 2.24 -6.87 -9.31
CA VAL A 62 2.14 -5.48 -9.75
C VAL A 62 1.21 -4.75 -8.80
N VAL A 63 1.72 -3.67 -8.19
CA VAL A 63 0.95 -2.86 -7.25
C VAL A 63 0.80 -1.46 -7.80
N LEU A 64 -0.43 -0.98 -7.86
CA LEU A 64 -0.83 0.29 -8.48
C LEU A 64 -1.80 1.02 -7.55
N GLY A 65 -1.76 2.35 -7.55
CA GLY A 65 -2.77 3.11 -6.83
C GLY A 65 -2.28 4.42 -6.27
N ASP A 66 -3.11 5.01 -5.42
CA ASP A 66 -2.83 6.28 -4.76
C ASP A 66 -2.56 6.03 -3.27
N PHE A 67 -1.28 6.16 -2.91
CA PHE A 67 -0.81 6.09 -1.54
C PHE A 67 -0.96 7.42 -0.82
N ASN A 68 -1.37 8.50 -1.49
CA ASN A 68 -1.48 9.83 -0.89
C ASN A 68 -0.18 10.29 -0.21
N LEU A 69 0.96 9.93 -0.80
CA LEU A 69 2.32 10.28 -0.38
C LEU A 69 3.06 10.87 -1.56
N ASP A 70 3.76 11.98 -1.32
CA ASP A 70 4.54 12.67 -2.35
C ASP A 70 5.97 12.13 -2.38
N SER A 71 6.28 11.28 -3.37
CA SER A 71 7.58 10.62 -3.50
C SER A 71 8.76 11.60 -3.64
N GLN A 72 8.51 12.83 -4.08
CA GLN A 72 9.54 13.86 -4.24
C GLN A 72 9.97 14.49 -2.90
N ARG A 73 9.20 14.25 -1.82
CA ARG A 73 9.43 14.86 -0.50
C ARG A 73 10.11 13.94 0.51
N SER A 74 10.73 12.84 0.07
CA SER A 74 11.48 11.91 0.94
C SER A 74 12.61 12.58 1.74
N ARG A 75 13.21 13.65 1.17
CA ARG A 75 14.28 14.44 1.80
C ARG A 75 13.79 15.71 2.51
N ASP A 76 12.50 16.03 2.45
CA ASP A 76 11.95 17.25 3.04
C ASP A 76 11.54 17.02 4.50
N GLU A 77 12.37 17.46 5.44
CA GLU A 77 12.15 17.29 6.87
C GLU A 77 10.86 17.94 7.40
N SER A 78 10.33 18.94 6.69
CA SER A 78 9.07 19.60 7.04
C SER A 78 7.84 18.82 6.60
N TYR A 79 8.00 17.80 5.77
CA TYR A 79 6.90 16.98 5.29
C TYR A 79 6.40 16.06 6.42
N SER A 80 5.21 16.37 6.94
CA SER A 80 4.60 15.64 8.07
C SER A 80 4.41 14.14 7.85
N ARG A 81 4.40 13.68 6.59
CA ARG A 81 4.25 12.27 6.21
C ARG A 81 5.56 11.63 5.72
N ARG A 82 6.71 12.30 5.89
CA ARG A 82 8.02 11.79 5.44
C ARG A 82 8.33 10.39 5.97
N LEU A 83 8.03 10.12 7.24
CA LEU A 83 8.28 8.80 7.83
C LEU A 83 7.44 7.70 7.18
N LEU A 84 6.19 8.00 6.79
CA LEU A 84 5.33 7.05 6.06
C LEU A 84 5.86 6.80 4.64
N LEU A 85 6.34 7.86 3.98
CA LEU A 85 6.97 7.74 2.66
C LEU A 85 8.22 6.88 2.70
N ASN A 86 9.12 7.11 3.67
CA ASN A 86 10.33 6.31 3.80
C ASN A 86 9.98 4.84 4.05
N ARG A 87 8.99 4.58 4.93
CA ARG A 87 8.50 3.23 5.20
C ARG A 87 7.93 2.53 3.95
N LEU A 88 7.22 3.25 3.08
CA LEU A 88 6.72 2.71 1.82
C LEU A 88 7.85 2.36 0.83
N VAL A 89 8.93 3.15 0.81
CA VAL A 89 10.05 2.97 -0.14
C VAL A 89 11.03 1.89 0.33
N GLU A 90 11.18 1.71 1.64
CA GLU A 90 12.04 0.68 2.24
C GLU A 90 11.38 -0.72 2.32
N GLY A 91 10.05 -0.77 2.13
CA GLY A 91 9.22 -1.97 2.29
C GLY A 91 9.37 -2.98 1.17
#